data_AF-H6RFE5-F1
#
_entry.id   AF-H6RFE5-F1
#
_cell.length_a   1.000
_cell.length_b   1.000
_cell.length_c   1.000
_cell.angle_alpha   90.00
_cell.angle_beta   90.00
_cell.angle_gamma   90.00
#
_symmetry.space_group_name_H-M   'P 1'
#
loop_
_entity.id
_entity.type
_entity.pdbx_description
1 polymer ?
#
loop_
_entity_poly.entity_id
_entity_poly.type
_entity_poly.pdbx_seq_one_letter_code
_entity_poly.pdbx_strand_id
1 'polypeptide(L)'
;MSKKSGYLLGMLLTIIICMILAWIFCCGAGASAASTTDKQETTIDDQNAVAAATAATSMGFNLRGTDGNFAFTSNDNFNFNSSDFAIITPVAGDVNGGIAKLKGYFDAEGNDNKMVNITGYYDSDEVNNSAYANLGLARATAVKNYFVDQGISSSRINTYGELREELVPDGDIYRGPVSYNLYAQAAEDEAKAQEELANMAEAIKADPLVIYFDYSEASVNLNAQQRKKLGDITRYLDKVEGSSITVEGHTDSQGSMATNDRLGLERAEFGKQYLQNNGIAGAKIKTVTKGERNPIATNDTEEGRAQNRRAVITIN
;
A
#
# COMPACT_ATOMS: atom_id res chain seq x y z
N MET A 1 6.62 13.03 -62.83
CA MET A 1 5.52 12.05 -62.77
C MET A 1 4.43 12.60 -61.86
N SER A 2 3.20 12.68 -62.36
CA SER A 2 2.06 13.24 -61.63
C SER A 2 1.87 12.52 -60.29
N LYS A 3 1.58 13.25 -59.20
CA LYS A 3 1.35 12.70 -57.85
C LYS A 3 0.30 11.57 -57.82
N LYS A 4 -0.54 11.45 -58.85
CA LYS A 4 -1.53 10.37 -59.03
C LYS A 4 -0.90 9.01 -59.41
N SER A 5 0.26 8.98 -60.07
CA SER A 5 0.93 7.73 -60.46
C SER A 5 1.62 7.02 -59.30
N GLY A 6 2.07 7.75 -58.27
CA GLY A 6 2.69 7.16 -57.07
C GLY A 6 1.70 6.40 -56.19
N TYR A 7 0.48 6.93 -56.02
CA TYR A 7 -0.59 6.26 -55.27
C TYR A 7 -1.07 4.98 -55.95
N LEU A 8 -1.16 4.98 -57.30
CA LEU A 8 -1.49 3.78 -58.07
C LEU A 8 -0.44 2.69 -57.93
N LEU A 9 0.86 3.06 -57.93
CA LEU A 9 1.94 2.10 -57.75
C LEU A 9 1.95 1.48 -56.33
N GLY A 10 1.70 2.29 -55.30
CA GLY A 10 1.62 1.81 -53.91
C GLY A 10 0.42 0.89 -53.66
N MET A 11 -0.73 1.16 -54.31
CA MET A 11 -1.93 0.32 -54.22
C MET A 11 -1.74 -1.03 -54.95
N LEU A 12 -1.01 -1.03 -56.07
CA LEU A 12 -0.69 -2.25 -56.82
C LEU A 12 0.29 -3.14 -56.03
N LEU A 13 1.28 -2.54 -55.35
CA LEU A 13 2.22 -3.26 -54.50
C LEU A 13 1.52 -3.96 -53.32
N THR A 14 0.56 -3.29 -52.69
CA THR A 14 -0.22 -3.86 -51.56
C THR A 14 -1.12 -5.01 -52.01
N ILE A 15 -1.77 -4.89 -53.17
CA ILE A 15 -2.58 -5.99 -53.74
C ILE A 15 -1.71 -7.22 -54.03
N ILE A 16 -0.52 -7.03 -54.61
CA ILE A 16 0.40 -8.15 -54.90
C ILE A 16 0.86 -8.83 -53.60
N ILE A 17 1.22 -8.07 -52.57
CA ILE A 17 1.62 -8.63 -51.26
C ILE A 17 0.46 -9.42 -50.63
N CYS A 18 -0.77 -8.89 -50.69
CA CYS A 18 -1.95 -9.60 -50.19
C CYS A 18 -2.23 -10.90 -50.97
N MET A 19 -2.02 -10.92 -52.29
CA MET A 19 -2.19 -12.14 -53.10
C MET A 19 -1.12 -13.20 -52.79
N ILE A 20 0.12 -12.80 -52.54
CA ILE A 20 1.21 -13.73 -52.16
C ILE A 20 0.94 -14.34 -50.78
N LEU A 21 0.52 -13.51 -49.81
CA LEU A 21 0.16 -13.98 -48.47
C LEU A 21 -1.04 -14.92 -48.49
N ALA A 22 -2.06 -14.64 -49.31
CA ALA A 22 -3.21 -15.51 -49.48
C ALA A 22 -2.85 -16.86 -50.13
N TRP A 23 -1.91 -16.88 -51.07
CA TRP A 23 -1.44 -18.12 -51.71
C TRP A 23 -0.68 -19.02 -50.72
N ILE A 24 0.16 -18.43 -49.86
CA ILE A 24 0.89 -19.15 -48.81
C ILE A 24 -0.07 -19.70 -47.74
N PHE A 25 -1.10 -18.94 -47.36
CA PHE A 25 -2.01 -19.33 -46.28
C PHE A 25 -3.18 -20.24 -46.72
N CYS A 26 -3.63 -20.20 -47.98
CA CYS A 26 -4.86 -20.90 -48.39
C CYS A 26 -4.67 -22.13 -49.30
N CYS A 27 -3.47 -22.41 -49.84
CA CYS A 27 -3.29 -23.53 -50.79
C CYS A 27 -2.20 -24.54 -50.43
N GLY A 28 -1.67 -24.51 -49.21
CA GLY A 28 -0.71 -25.51 -48.71
C GLY A 28 -1.35 -26.77 -48.11
N ALA A 29 -2.36 -27.38 -48.74
CA ALA A 29 -2.88 -28.68 -48.30
C ALA A 29 -3.49 -29.49 -49.47
N GLY A 30 -2.86 -30.63 -49.79
CA GLY A 30 -3.56 -31.80 -50.33
C GLY A 30 -2.97 -32.48 -51.57
N ALA A 31 -2.27 -33.61 -51.36
CA ALA A 31 -2.27 -34.79 -52.23
C ALA A 31 -1.79 -35.99 -51.37
N SER A 32 -2.70 -36.86 -50.88
CA SER A 32 -3.12 -38.17 -51.43
C SER A 32 -1.98 -39.22 -51.44
N ALA A 33 -2.11 -40.51 -51.09
CA ALA A 33 -3.20 -41.42 -50.74
C ALA A 33 -2.63 -42.70 -50.09
N ALA A 34 -3.54 -43.56 -49.61
CA ALA A 34 -3.45 -45.03 -49.50
C ALA A 34 -2.89 -45.68 -48.21
N SER A 35 -3.64 -46.70 -47.82
CA SER A 35 -3.66 -47.48 -46.59
C SER A 35 -2.66 -48.65 -46.58
N THR A 36 -2.39 -49.13 -45.35
CA THR A 36 -2.02 -50.50 -44.94
C THR A 36 -0.57 -50.96 -45.12
N THR A 37 0.19 -50.96 -44.02
CA THR A 37 0.61 -52.16 -43.23
C THR A 37 2.02 -51.97 -42.65
N ASP A 38 2.15 -52.40 -41.40
CA ASP A 38 3.36 -52.83 -40.68
C ASP A 38 4.13 -51.87 -39.76
N LYS A 39 4.57 -52.50 -38.68
CA LYS A 39 4.92 -51.98 -37.37
C LYS A 39 6.25 -51.20 -37.37
N GLN A 40 6.28 -50.03 -36.72
CA GLN A 40 7.44 -49.63 -35.94
C GLN A 40 7.08 -48.53 -34.93
N GLU A 41 7.32 -48.85 -33.66
CA GLU A 41 7.14 -47.99 -32.51
C GLU A 41 8.30 -46.98 -32.46
N THR A 42 8.01 -45.70 -32.66
CA THR A 42 8.91 -44.60 -32.31
C THR A 42 8.10 -43.46 -31.73
N THR A 43 8.24 -43.30 -30.43
CA THR A 43 7.73 -42.21 -29.58
C THR A 43 8.13 -40.84 -30.14
N ILE A 44 7.15 -40.02 -30.51
CA ILE A 44 7.32 -38.58 -30.68
C ILE A 44 6.75 -37.90 -29.42
N ASP A 45 7.65 -37.21 -28.74
CA ASP A 45 7.49 -36.37 -27.56
C ASP A 45 6.46 -35.26 -27.81
N ASP A 46 5.36 -35.27 -27.04
CA ASP A 46 4.33 -34.23 -27.04
C ASP A 46 4.82 -33.06 -26.17
N GLN A 47 5.59 -32.15 -26.77
CA GLN A 47 6.00 -30.89 -26.12
C GLN A 47 4.90 -29.83 -26.16
N ASN A 48 3.73 -30.18 -25.65
CA ASN A 48 2.75 -29.18 -25.22
C ASN A 48 2.72 -29.15 -23.68
N ALA A 49 3.86 -28.77 -23.09
CA ALA A 49 3.93 -28.42 -21.68
C ALA A 49 3.21 -27.08 -21.49
N VAL A 50 1.90 -27.14 -21.26
CA VAL A 50 1.15 -26.04 -20.64
C VAL A 50 1.88 -25.73 -19.34
N ALA A 51 2.47 -24.54 -19.22
CA ALA A 51 3.09 -24.09 -17.98
C ALA A 51 2.10 -24.31 -16.84
N ALA A 52 2.44 -25.18 -15.89
CA ALA A 52 1.60 -25.44 -14.73
C ALA A 52 1.38 -24.10 -14.03
N ALA A 53 0.13 -23.65 -13.94
CA ALA A 53 -0.21 -22.43 -13.22
C ALA A 53 0.34 -22.55 -11.79
N THR A 54 1.19 -21.60 -11.39
CA THR A 54 1.74 -21.56 -10.04
C THR A 54 0.57 -21.50 -9.05
N ALA A 55 0.56 -22.41 -8.06
CA ALA A 55 -0.51 -22.44 -7.08
C ALA A 55 -0.54 -21.13 -6.28
N ALA A 56 -1.74 -20.63 -5.97
CA ALA A 56 -1.90 -19.42 -5.19
C ALA A 56 -1.23 -19.55 -3.82
N THR A 57 -0.53 -18.50 -3.40
CA THR A 57 0.10 -18.41 -2.09
C THR A 57 -0.97 -18.22 -1.03
N SER A 58 -0.94 -19.05 0.01
CA SER A 58 -1.85 -18.94 1.15
C SER A 58 -1.05 -19.04 2.44
N MET A 59 -1.10 -17.99 3.27
CA MET A 59 -0.40 -17.96 4.54
C MET A 59 -1.37 -17.88 5.71
N GLY A 60 -1.34 -18.90 6.57
CA GLY A 60 -2.18 -18.96 7.76
C GLY A 60 -1.81 -17.93 8.84
N PHE A 61 -2.77 -17.59 9.69
CA PHE A 61 -2.60 -16.75 10.85
C PHE A 61 -1.84 -17.51 11.94
N ASN A 62 -0.54 -17.25 12.01
CA ASN A 62 0.38 -17.90 12.92
C ASN A 62 0.96 -16.89 13.91
N LEU A 63 0.55 -16.98 15.17
CA LEU A 63 1.10 -16.20 16.28
C LEU A 63 1.89 -17.15 17.17
N ARG A 64 3.21 -17.00 17.22
CA ARG A 64 4.07 -17.79 18.11
C ARG A 64 5.02 -16.87 18.87
N GLY A 65 5.08 -17.05 20.18
CA GLY A 65 6.07 -16.43 21.05
C GLY A 65 7.43 -17.09 20.89
N THR A 66 8.49 -16.28 20.81
CA THR A 66 9.88 -16.78 20.80
C THR A 66 10.25 -17.57 22.06
N ASP A 67 9.54 -17.34 23.17
CA ASP A 67 9.68 -18.04 24.44
C ASP A 67 8.83 -19.32 24.54
N GLY A 68 7.99 -19.60 23.54
CA GLY A 68 7.08 -20.74 23.53
C GLY A 68 5.83 -20.61 24.42
N ASN A 69 5.67 -19.49 25.13
CA ASN A 69 4.57 -19.30 26.09
C ASN A 69 3.23 -18.93 25.44
N PHE A 70 3.26 -18.60 24.15
CA PHE A 70 2.06 -18.32 23.36
C PHE A 70 2.15 -19.01 22.00
N ALA A 71 1.09 -19.70 21.62
CA ALA A 71 0.95 -20.25 20.28
C ALA A 71 -0.53 -20.24 19.85
N PHE A 72 -0.78 -19.73 18.66
CA PHE A 72 -2.03 -19.84 17.95
C PHE A 72 -1.78 -20.02 16.46
N THR A 73 -2.53 -20.90 15.82
CA THR A 73 -2.44 -21.16 14.38
C THR A 73 -3.83 -21.34 13.80
N SER A 74 -4.09 -20.71 12.66
CA SER A 74 -5.25 -20.96 11.80
C SER A 74 -4.80 -21.01 10.35
N ASN A 75 -5.56 -21.71 9.51
CA ASN A 75 -5.34 -21.73 8.06
C ASN A 75 -5.82 -20.44 7.38
N ASP A 76 -6.69 -19.67 8.04
CA ASP A 76 -7.14 -18.34 7.59
C ASP A 76 -6.22 -17.24 8.11
N ASN A 77 -6.33 -16.05 7.50
CA ASN A 77 -5.61 -14.83 7.90
C ASN A 77 -6.34 -13.60 7.33
N PHE A 78 -5.77 -12.40 7.48
CA PHE A 78 -6.28 -11.19 6.84
C PHE A 78 -6.01 -11.22 5.34
N ASN A 79 -7.07 -11.03 4.55
CA ASN A 79 -7.00 -11.08 3.09
C ASN A 79 -7.15 -9.67 2.51
N PHE A 80 -6.53 -9.45 1.36
CA PHE A 80 -6.49 -8.16 0.67
C PHE A 80 -6.65 -8.37 -0.83
N ASN A 81 -7.29 -7.44 -1.52
CA ASN A 81 -7.25 -7.42 -2.98
C ASN A 81 -5.87 -6.97 -3.46
N SER A 82 -5.51 -7.33 -4.69
CA SER A 82 -4.26 -6.88 -5.32
C SER A 82 -4.25 -5.36 -5.40
N SER A 83 -3.08 -4.75 -5.15
CA SER A 83 -2.94 -3.29 -5.13
C SER A 83 -3.85 -2.56 -4.13
N ASP A 84 -4.33 -3.25 -3.09
CA ASP A 84 -5.16 -2.71 -2.02
C ASP A 84 -4.61 -3.09 -0.64
N PHE A 85 -4.91 -2.25 0.35
CA PHE A 85 -4.55 -2.42 1.76
C PHE A 85 -5.77 -2.47 2.68
N ALA A 86 -6.99 -2.31 2.15
CA ALA A 86 -8.21 -2.53 2.90
C ALA A 86 -8.41 -4.03 3.21
N ILE A 87 -8.66 -4.35 4.48
CA ILE A 87 -8.95 -5.73 4.91
C ILE A 87 -10.27 -6.16 4.28
N ILE A 88 -10.28 -7.33 3.62
CA ILE A 88 -11.51 -7.96 3.14
C ILE A 88 -12.32 -8.43 4.36
N THR A 89 -13.57 -7.97 4.45
CA THR A 89 -14.49 -8.32 5.54
C THR A 89 -15.60 -9.27 5.07
N PRO A 90 -16.14 -10.13 5.95
CA PRO A 90 -15.80 -10.26 7.37
C PRO A 90 -14.47 -11.00 7.59
N VAL A 91 -13.73 -10.61 8.63
CA VAL A 91 -12.55 -11.36 9.09
C VAL A 91 -12.99 -12.71 9.64
N ALA A 92 -12.27 -13.78 9.30
CA ALA A 92 -12.61 -15.13 9.70
C ALA A 92 -12.70 -15.29 11.23
N GLY A 93 -13.63 -16.13 11.69
CA GLY A 93 -13.90 -16.34 13.12
C GLY A 93 -12.68 -16.85 13.90
N ASP A 94 -11.89 -17.73 13.29
CA ASP A 94 -10.66 -18.25 13.90
C ASP A 94 -9.60 -17.17 14.07
N VAL A 95 -9.45 -16.27 13.09
CA VAL A 95 -8.54 -15.12 13.20
C VAL A 95 -8.95 -14.23 14.36
N ASN A 96 -10.25 -13.91 14.49
CA ASN A 96 -10.79 -13.16 15.64
C ASN A 96 -10.55 -13.89 16.98
N GLY A 97 -10.73 -15.20 17.02
CA GLY A 97 -10.44 -16.02 18.20
C GLY A 97 -8.96 -15.97 18.61
N GLY A 98 -8.05 -15.96 17.64
CA GLY A 98 -6.61 -15.81 17.89
C GLY A 98 -6.23 -14.41 18.39
N ILE A 99 -6.86 -13.35 17.89
CA ILE A 99 -6.65 -11.97 18.37
C ILE A 99 -7.16 -11.83 19.81
N ALA A 100 -8.33 -12.39 20.14
CA ALA A 100 -8.85 -12.39 21.50
C ALA A 100 -7.91 -13.13 22.48
N LYS A 101 -7.34 -14.27 22.06
CA LYS A 101 -6.32 -14.98 22.84
C LYS A 101 -5.05 -14.14 23.02
N LEU A 102 -4.59 -13.46 21.97
CA LEU A 102 -3.43 -12.57 22.03
C LEU A 102 -3.66 -11.42 23.01
N LYS A 103 -4.85 -10.82 22.99
CA LYS A 103 -5.24 -9.77 23.92
C LYS A 103 -5.15 -10.27 25.36
N GLY A 104 -5.78 -11.42 25.67
CA GLY A 104 -5.71 -12.02 26.99
C GLY A 104 -4.28 -12.36 27.44
N TYR A 105 -3.41 -12.75 26.50
CA TYR A 105 -1.99 -12.95 26.77
C TYR A 105 -1.27 -11.65 27.15
N PHE A 106 -1.52 -10.55 26.44
CA PHE A 106 -0.93 -9.25 26.77
C PHE A 106 -1.47 -8.63 28.06
N ASP A 107 -2.73 -8.91 28.41
CA ASP A 107 -3.35 -8.45 29.66
C ASP A 107 -2.90 -9.27 30.88
N ALA A 108 -2.26 -10.43 30.68
CA ALA A 108 -1.80 -11.29 31.78
C ALA A 108 -0.59 -10.68 32.50
N GLU A 109 -0.55 -10.85 33.82
CA GLU A 109 0.53 -10.35 34.67
C GLU A 109 1.91 -10.90 34.21
N GLY A 110 2.91 -10.02 34.17
CA GLY A 110 4.27 -10.36 33.74
C GLY A 110 4.50 -10.32 32.23
N ASN A 111 3.48 -9.99 31.44
CA ASN A 111 3.60 -9.86 29.99
C ASN A 111 3.70 -8.42 29.48
N ASP A 112 3.95 -7.43 30.35
CA ASP A 112 3.99 -6.01 29.97
C ASP A 112 5.03 -5.70 28.88
N ASN A 113 6.13 -6.44 28.85
CA ASN A 113 7.19 -6.30 27.85
C ASN A 113 6.97 -7.10 26.56
N LYS A 114 5.85 -7.81 26.42
CA LYS A 114 5.59 -8.65 25.24
C LYS A 114 5.11 -7.79 24.09
N MET A 115 5.70 -7.95 22.92
CA MET A 115 5.40 -7.16 21.74
C MET A 115 5.01 -8.09 20.60
N VAL A 116 4.28 -7.55 19.63
CA VAL A 116 4.01 -8.24 18.36
C VAL A 116 4.47 -7.39 17.18
N ASN A 117 5.30 -7.98 16.33
CA ASN A 117 5.60 -7.43 15.02
C ASN A 117 4.57 -7.96 14.03
N ILE A 118 3.98 -7.07 13.23
CA ILE A 118 3.10 -7.38 12.11
C ILE A 118 3.86 -6.98 10.85
N THR A 119 4.22 -7.94 10.02
CA THR A 119 4.87 -7.69 8.73
C THR A 119 3.89 -8.01 7.64
N GLY A 120 3.45 -6.99 6.91
CA GLY A 120 2.65 -7.16 5.71
C GLY A 120 3.55 -7.32 4.50
N TYR A 121 3.13 -8.19 3.59
CA TYR A 121 3.83 -8.49 2.37
C TYR A 121 3.17 -7.82 1.18
N TYR A 122 3.98 -7.51 0.18
CA TYR A 122 3.52 -6.97 -1.09
C TYR A 122 4.42 -7.49 -2.20
N ASP A 123 3.87 -7.52 -3.41
CA ASP A 123 4.58 -7.87 -4.62
C ASP A 123 4.98 -6.58 -5.39
N SER A 124 6.06 -6.63 -6.18
CA SER A 124 6.55 -5.46 -6.91
C SER A 124 5.65 -5.04 -8.08
N ASP A 125 4.82 -5.97 -8.58
CA ASP A 125 3.82 -5.72 -9.62
C ASP A 125 2.57 -4.98 -9.09
N GLU A 126 2.44 -4.85 -7.76
CA GLU A 126 1.31 -4.13 -7.15
C GLU A 126 1.47 -2.61 -7.19
N VAL A 127 0.36 -1.91 -7.43
CA VAL A 127 0.32 -0.44 -7.40
C VAL A 127 0.07 0.06 -5.98
N ASN A 128 1.04 0.77 -5.40
CA ASN A 128 0.89 1.36 -4.08
C ASN A 128 0.00 2.62 -4.08
N ASN A 129 -1.30 2.42 -3.81
CA ASN A 129 -2.30 3.48 -3.67
C ASN A 129 -2.41 4.06 -2.23
N SER A 130 -1.66 3.53 -1.27
CA SER A 130 -1.64 4.03 0.11
C SER A 130 -0.82 5.32 0.23
N ALA A 131 -0.76 5.88 1.43
CA ALA A 131 0.14 6.98 1.79
C ALA A 131 1.48 6.49 2.41
N TYR A 132 1.66 5.18 2.57
CA TYR A 132 2.88 4.57 3.11
C TYR A 132 3.91 4.29 2.03
N ALA A 133 5.13 3.94 2.46
CA ALA A 133 6.25 3.65 1.56
C ALA A 133 5.97 2.44 0.63
N ASN A 134 5.23 1.44 1.12
CA ASN A 134 4.80 0.27 0.34
C ASN A 134 3.45 -0.26 0.86
N LEU A 135 2.81 -1.13 0.06
CA LEU A 135 1.53 -1.75 0.42
C LEU A 135 1.65 -2.69 1.61
N GLY A 136 2.78 -3.38 1.78
CA GLY A 136 2.98 -4.27 2.92
C GLY A 136 2.84 -3.54 4.26
N LEU A 137 3.46 -2.37 4.39
CA LEU A 137 3.36 -1.52 5.57
C LEU A 137 1.94 -0.97 5.75
N ALA A 138 1.25 -0.63 4.66
CA ALA A 138 -0.14 -0.19 4.71
C ALA A 138 -1.07 -1.31 5.21
N ARG A 139 -0.91 -2.54 4.70
CA ARG A 139 -1.62 -3.74 5.14
C ARG A 139 -1.33 -4.05 6.60
N ALA A 140 -0.07 -4.04 7.01
CA ALA A 140 0.33 -4.23 8.41
C ALA A 140 -0.33 -3.18 9.33
N THR A 141 -0.40 -1.93 8.88
CA THR A 141 -1.06 -0.85 9.62
C THR A 141 -2.57 -1.07 9.73
N ALA A 142 -3.22 -1.53 8.65
CA ALA A 142 -4.63 -1.89 8.68
C ALA A 142 -4.90 -3.04 9.67
N VAL A 143 -4.06 -4.08 9.69
CA VAL A 143 -4.17 -5.19 10.65
C VAL A 143 -3.91 -4.71 12.09
N LYS A 144 -2.89 -3.87 12.30
CA LYS A 144 -2.66 -3.23 13.60
C LYS A 144 -3.90 -2.48 14.09
N ASN A 145 -4.52 -1.66 13.23
CA ASN A 145 -5.73 -0.93 13.60
C ASN A 145 -6.86 -1.89 13.97
N TYR A 146 -7.03 -2.98 13.21
CA TYR A 146 -7.99 -4.02 13.54
C TYR A 146 -7.72 -4.62 14.93
N PHE A 147 -6.45 -4.91 15.27
CA PHE A 147 -6.08 -5.41 16.61
C PHE A 147 -6.38 -4.39 17.71
N VAL A 148 -6.13 -3.11 17.44
CA VAL A 148 -6.44 -2.00 18.35
C VAL A 148 -7.95 -1.88 18.57
N ASP A 149 -8.75 -2.03 17.53
CA ASP A 149 -10.21 -2.05 17.63
C ASP A 149 -10.72 -3.26 18.45
N GLN A 150 -9.96 -4.36 18.48
CA GLN A 150 -10.19 -5.50 19.39
C GLN A 150 -9.62 -5.29 20.81
N GLY A 151 -9.07 -4.11 21.11
CA GLY A 151 -8.62 -3.71 22.44
C GLY A 151 -7.17 -4.06 22.78
N ILE A 152 -6.33 -4.38 21.78
CA ILE A 152 -4.88 -4.50 21.98
C ILE A 152 -4.24 -3.11 21.90
N SER A 153 -3.39 -2.74 22.87
CA SER A 153 -2.72 -1.44 22.83
C SER A 153 -1.81 -1.30 21.61
N SER A 154 -1.90 -0.17 20.89
CA SER A 154 -1.02 0.14 19.76
C SER A 154 0.46 0.20 20.15
N SER A 155 0.75 0.56 21.40
CA SER A 155 2.13 0.62 21.91
C SER A 155 2.81 -0.76 21.89
N ARG A 156 2.01 -1.84 21.92
CA ARG A 156 2.46 -3.24 21.94
C ARG A 156 2.66 -3.84 20.54
N ILE A 157 2.35 -3.08 19.50
CA ILE A 157 2.39 -3.55 18.10
C ILE A 157 3.41 -2.75 17.31
N ASN A 158 4.25 -3.42 16.53
CA ASN A 158 5.08 -2.80 15.50
C ASN A 158 4.62 -3.25 14.12
N THR A 159 4.74 -2.38 13.12
CA THR A 159 4.32 -2.67 11.75
C THR A 159 5.48 -2.53 10.78
N TYR A 160 5.62 -3.48 9.87
CA TYR A 160 6.64 -3.51 8.85
C TYR A 160 6.03 -3.88 7.50
N GLY A 161 6.72 -3.52 6.43
CA GLY A 161 6.40 -3.93 5.07
C GLY A 161 7.60 -4.62 4.43
N GLU A 162 7.37 -5.76 3.79
CA GLU A 162 8.42 -6.57 3.15
C GLU A 162 7.98 -6.99 1.74
N LEU A 163 8.89 -6.81 0.78
CA LEU A 163 8.68 -7.24 -0.60
C LEU A 163 8.78 -8.77 -0.69
N ARG A 164 7.83 -9.41 -1.38
CA ARG A 164 7.82 -10.83 -1.67
C ARG A 164 7.32 -11.10 -3.08
N GLU A 165 8.25 -11.31 -4.00
CA GLU A 165 8.00 -11.61 -5.42
C GLU A 165 7.37 -13.00 -5.66
N GLU A 166 7.26 -13.81 -4.60
CA GLU A 166 6.71 -15.17 -4.63
C GLU A 166 5.22 -15.20 -4.25
N LEU A 167 4.61 -14.03 -4.04
CA LEU A 167 3.19 -13.94 -3.72
C LEU A 167 2.37 -14.16 -4.99
N VAL A 168 1.64 -15.28 -5.04
CA VAL A 168 0.71 -15.57 -6.12
C VAL A 168 -0.72 -15.37 -5.60
N PRO A 169 -1.48 -14.39 -6.13
CA PRO A 169 -2.86 -14.17 -5.69
C PRO A 169 -3.78 -15.31 -6.17
N ASP A 170 -4.86 -15.57 -5.42
CA ASP A 170 -5.97 -16.41 -5.86
C ASP A 170 -7.02 -15.53 -6.56
N GLY A 171 -6.93 -15.47 -7.89
CA GLY A 171 -7.63 -14.46 -8.67
C GLY A 171 -7.07 -13.08 -8.36
N ASP A 172 -7.85 -12.24 -7.68
CA ASP A 172 -7.45 -10.90 -7.24
C ASP A 172 -7.12 -10.83 -5.74
N ILE A 173 -7.15 -11.96 -5.03
CA ILE A 173 -7.06 -11.96 -3.56
C ILE A 173 -5.72 -12.54 -3.13
N TYR A 174 -4.93 -11.75 -2.41
CA TYR A 174 -3.83 -12.27 -1.63
C TYR A 174 -4.37 -12.88 -0.33
N ARG A 175 -4.13 -14.19 -0.17
CA ARG A 175 -4.61 -14.96 1.00
C ARG A 175 -3.57 -14.91 2.12
N GLY A 176 -3.81 -14.02 3.08
CA GLY A 176 -2.93 -13.87 4.23
C GLY A 176 -1.55 -13.27 3.96
N PRO A 177 -1.37 -12.20 3.19
CA PRO A 177 -0.05 -11.58 2.95
C PRO A 177 0.43 -10.80 4.20
N VAL A 178 0.32 -11.39 5.39
CA VAL A 178 0.70 -10.81 6.68
C VAL A 178 1.23 -11.90 7.60
N SER A 179 2.32 -11.62 8.29
CA SER A 179 2.89 -12.49 9.30
C SER A 179 3.09 -11.78 10.62
N TYR A 180 3.33 -12.58 11.67
CA TYR A 180 3.37 -12.11 13.03
C TYR A 180 4.55 -12.74 13.76
N ASN A 181 5.23 -11.94 14.58
CA ASN A 181 6.28 -12.43 15.48
C ASN A 181 6.09 -11.84 16.87
N LEU A 182 5.85 -12.69 17.87
CA LEU A 182 5.74 -12.28 19.26
C LEU A 182 7.08 -12.45 19.95
N TYR A 183 7.50 -11.42 20.66
CA TYR A 183 8.79 -11.42 21.36
C TYR A 183 8.69 -10.67 22.69
N ALA A 184 9.62 -10.95 23.59
CA ALA A 184 9.81 -10.15 24.79
C ALA A 184 10.81 -9.02 24.46
N GLN A 185 10.40 -7.77 24.64
CA GLN A 185 11.30 -6.64 24.52
C GLN A 185 12.25 -6.62 25.72
N ALA A 186 13.56 -6.60 25.44
CA ALA A 186 14.57 -6.44 26.47
C ALA A 186 14.63 -4.98 26.94
N ALA A 187 15.00 -4.75 28.20
CA ALA A 187 15.09 -3.41 28.77
C ALA A 187 16.08 -2.49 28.02
N GLU A 188 17.17 -3.05 27.50
CA GLU A 188 18.13 -2.30 26.68
C GLU A 188 17.52 -1.84 25.36
N ASP A 189 16.67 -2.67 24.75
CA ASP A 189 15.98 -2.34 23.49
C ASP A 189 14.85 -1.33 23.74
N GLU A 190 14.23 -1.33 24.91
CA GLU A 190 13.27 -0.32 25.33
C GLU A 190 13.93 1.06 25.45
N ALA A 191 15.10 1.15 26.10
CA ALA A 191 15.84 2.41 26.21
C ALA A 191 16.25 2.97 24.83
N LYS A 192 16.75 2.10 23.94
CA LYS A 192 17.07 2.48 22.56
C LYS A 192 15.82 2.93 21.79
N ALA A 193 14.71 2.21 21.93
CA ALA A 193 13.45 2.59 21.29
C ALA A 193 12.96 3.96 21.76
N GLN A 194 13.12 4.28 23.04
CA GLN A 194 12.76 5.60 23.57
C GLN A 194 13.64 6.72 23.00
N GLU A 195 14.94 6.48 22.87
CA GLU A 195 15.87 7.42 22.21
C GLU A 195 15.52 7.61 20.73
N GLU A 196 15.25 6.52 19.99
CA GLU A 196 14.78 6.56 18.61
C GLU A 196 13.49 7.39 18.46
N LEU A 197 12.53 7.23 19.37
CA LEU A 197 11.28 7.98 19.37
C LEU A 197 11.50 9.47 19.64
N ALA A 198 12.43 9.81 20.53
CA ALA A 198 12.79 11.21 20.79
C ALA A 198 13.43 11.85 19.55
N ASN A 199 14.39 11.16 18.93
CA ASN A 199 15.05 11.62 17.70
C ASN A 199 14.06 11.75 16.53
N MET A 200 13.12 10.80 16.42
CA MET A 200 12.03 10.84 15.45
C MET A 200 11.11 12.05 15.68
N ALA A 201 10.76 12.35 16.93
CA ALA A 201 9.93 13.51 17.25
C ALA A 201 10.60 14.82 16.82
N GLU A 202 11.88 14.98 17.12
CA GLU A 202 12.63 16.16 16.71
C GLU A 202 12.78 16.27 15.19
N ALA A 203 13.00 15.15 14.49
CA ALA A 203 13.03 15.13 13.03
C ALA A 203 11.69 15.54 12.41
N ILE A 204 10.57 15.04 12.94
CA ILE A 204 9.22 15.40 12.45
C ILE A 204 8.93 16.89 12.72
N LYS A 205 9.32 17.44 13.87
CA LYS A 205 9.13 18.86 14.19
C LYS A 205 10.00 19.77 13.30
N ALA A 206 11.24 19.36 13.03
CA ALA A 206 12.18 20.13 12.23
C ALA A 206 11.80 20.16 10.75
N ASP A 207 11.23 19.06 10.23
CA ASP A 207 10.81 18.94 8.84
C ASP A 207 9.40 18.31 8.73
N PRO A 208 8.33 19.10 9.01
CA PRO A 208 6.96 18.62 9.01
C PRO A 208 6.53 17.97 7.69
N LEU A 209 5.52 17.11 7.74
CA LEU A 209 4.90 16.59 6.52
C LEU A 209 4.01 17.69 5.93
N VAL A 210 4.21 17.99 4.64
CA VAL A 210 3.42 18.99 3.91
C VAL A 210 2.67 18.30 2.78
N ILE A 211 1.37 18.57 2.69
CA ILE A 211 0.49 18.15 1.59
C ILE A 211 0.14 19.40 0.79
N TYR A 212 0.44 19.40 -0.50
CA TYR A 212 0.10 20.50 -1.40
C TYR A 212 -1.24 20.23 -2.09
N PHE A 213 -1.94 21.31 -2.44
CA PHE A 213 -3.24 21.26 -3.10
C PHE A 213 -3.20 22.08 -4.39
N ASP A 214 -3.33 21.40 -5.52
CA ASP A 214 -3.61 22.07 -6.78
C ASP A 214 -5.09 22.38 -6.92
N TYR A 215 -5.43 23.44 -7.66
CA TYR A 215 -6.80 23.93 -7.81
C TYR A 215 -7.78 22.91 -8.39
N SER A 216 -7.29 21.88 -9.08
CA SER A 216 -8.09 20.88 -9.80
C SER A 216 -7.83 19.44 -9.38
N GLU A 217 -6.90 19.18 -8.46
CA GLU A 217 -6.56 17.80 -8.08
C GLU A 217 -7.31 17.38 -6.81
N ALA A 218 -8.11 16.32 -6.95
CA ALA A 218 -8.79 15.66 -5.85
C ALA A 218 -7.90 14.61 -5.15
N SER A 219 -6.63 14.48 -5.54
CA SER A 219 -5.72 13.43 -5.08
C SER A 219 -4.46 14.00 -4.44
N VAL A 220 -4.03 13.38 -3.33
CA VAL A 220 -2.72 13.64 -2.71
C VAL A 220 -1.72 12.65 -3.28
N ASN A 221 -0.64 13.15 -3.89
CA ASN A 221 0.49 12.33 -4.26
C ASN A 221 1.69 12.64 -3.36
N LEU A 222 2.01 11.70 -2.46
CA LEU A 222 3.18 11.78 -1.61
C LEU A 222 4.40 11.17 -2.31
N ASN A 223 5.51 11.89 -2.32
CA ASN A 223 6.80 11.33 -2.72
C ASN A 223 7.36 10.35 -1.66
N ALA A 224 8.44 9.63 -1.99
CA ALA A 224 9.02 8.63 -1.11
C ALA A 224 9.41 9.16 0.28
N GLN A 225 9.96 10.38 0.36
CA GLN A 225 10.34 11.01 1.63
C GLN A 225 9.10 11.35 2.47
N GLN A 226 8.05 11.89 1.86
CA GLN A 226 6.78 12.19 2.53
C GLN A 226 6.09 10.92 3.03
N ARG A 227 6.10 9.84 2.24
CA ARG A 227 5.58 8.52 2.64
C ARG A 227 6.34 7.94 3.85
N LYS A 228 7.67 8.10 3.87
CA LYS A 228 8.49 7.72 5.02
C LYS A 228 8.10 8.54 6.26
N LYS A 229 7.98 9.86 6.14
CA LYS A 229 7.54 10.74 7.25
C LYS A 229 6.18 10.32 7.80
N LEU A 230 5.24 9.92 6.94
CA LEU A 230 3.96 9.41 7.41
C LEU A 230 4.13 8.13 8.24
N GLY A 231 4.96 7.20 7.80
CA GLY A 231 5.30 6.01 8.59
C GLY A 231 5.91 6.36 9.96
N ASP A 232 6.81 7.34 9.99
CA ASP A 232 7.42 7.84 11.23
C ASP A 232 6.36 8.49 12.15
N ILE A 233 5.45 9.31 11.60
CA ILE A 233 4.32 9.90 12.35
C ILE A 233 3.42 8.81 12.92
N THR A 234 3.03 7.82 12.12
CA THR A 234 2.18 6.71 12.59
C THR A 234 2.87 5.93 13.72
N ARG A 235 4.16 5.60 13.57
CA ARG A 235 4.95 4.93 14.61
C ARG A 235 5.02 5.78 15.88
N TYR A 236 5.27 7.08 15.77
CA TYR A 236 5.30 7.98 16.92
C TYR A 236 3.95 8.00 17.65
N LEU A 237 2.85 8.15 16.91
CA LEU A 237 1.50 8.15 17.46
C LEU A 237 1.16 6.83 18.16
N ASP A 238 1.61 5.69 17.63
CA ASP A 238 1.34 4.39 18.21
C ASP A 238 2.11 4.14 19.52
N LYS A 239 3.34 4.67 19.63
CA LYS A 239 4.25 4.43 20.76
C LYS A 239 4.17 5.45 21.88
N VAL A 240 3.86 6.70 21.56
CA VAL A 240 3.77 7.77 22.55
C VAL A 240 2.32 7.96 22.96
N GLU A 241 1.99 7.49 24.16
CA GLU A 241 0.64 7.62 24.71
C GLU A 241 0.23 9.10 24.84
N GLY A 242 -1.02 9.41 24.49
CA GLY A 242 -1.55 10.78 24.53
C GLY A 242 -1.06 11.71 23.41
N SER A 243 -0.11 11.28 22.57
CA SER A 243 0.34 12.07 21.42
C SER A 243 -0.76 12.28 20.38
N SER A 244 -0.68 13.39 19.67
CA SER A 244 -1.61 13.74 18.59
C SER A 244 -0.90 14.51 17.49
N ILE A 245 -1.56 14.70 16.35
CA ILE A 245 -1.11 15.59 15.30
C ILE A 245 -2.08 16.75 15.10
N THR A 246 -1.53 17.87 14.63
CA THR A 246 -2.29 19.01 14.12
C THR A 246 -2.08 19.12 12.61
N VAL A 247 -3.17 19.18 11.86
CA VAL A 247 -3.19 19.52 10.44
C VAL A 247 -3.55 20.99 10.31
N GLU A 248 -2.58 21.82 9.94
CA GLU A 248 -2.73 23.25 9.72
C GLU A 248 -2.97 23.55 8.24
N GLY A 249 -4.12 24.10 7.89
CA GLY A 249 -4.42 24.51 6.52
C GLY A 249 -4.03 25.96 6.23
N HIS A 250 -3.41 26.17 5.07
CA HIS A 250 -2.94 27.46 4.60
C HIS A 250 -3.53 27.80 3.23
N THR A 251 -3.62 29.10 2.93
CA THR A 251 -4.05 29.62 1.64
C THR A 251 -3.05 30.60 1.05
N ASP A 252 -3.19 30.87 -0.25
CA ASP A 252 -2.62 32.07 -0.83
C ASP A 252 -3.41 33.32 -0.41
N SER A 253 -2.99 34.49 -0.87
CA SER A 253 -3.59 35.77 -0.51
C SER A 253 -4.74 36.21 -1.42
N GLN A 254 -5.31 35.30 -2.23
CA GLN A 254 -6.41 35.66 -3.11
C GLN A 254 -7.74 35.61 -2.35
N GLY A 255 -8.55 36.67 -2.46
CA GLY A 255 -9.85 36.75 -1.78
C GLY A 255 -9.81 37.44 -0.43
N SER A 256 -10.86 37.25 0.36
CA SER A 256 -10.98 37.87 1.70
C SER A 256 -10.37 36.97 2.78
N MET A 257 -9.88 37.55 3.88
CA MET A 257 -9.38 36.79 5.03
C MET A 257 -10.39 35.75 5.55
N ALA A 258 -11.69 36.10 5.62
CA ALA A 258 -12.73 35.18 6.06
C ALA A 258 -12.92 34.01 5.07
N THR A 259 -12.81 34.28 3.76
CA THR A 259 -12.81 33.23 2.73
C THR A 259 -11.60 32.32 2.89
N ASN A 260 -10.43 32.89 3.13
CA ASN A 260 -9.17 32.17 3.29
C ASN A 260 -9.14 31.33 4.57
N ASP A 261 -9.74 31.79 5.65
CA ASP A 261 -9.90 30.99 6.87
C ASP A 261 -10.74 29.74 6.63
N ARG A 262 -11.88 29.90 5.94
CA ARG A 262 -12.73 28.76 5.56
C ARG A 262 -12.01 27.78 4.64
N LEU A 263 -11.35 28.28 3.58
CA LEU A 263 -10.62 27.44 2.62
C LEU A 263 -9.44 26.71 3.30
N GLY A 264 -8.72 27.37 4.20
CA GLY A 264 -7.68 26.74 4.99
C GLY A 264 -8.24 25.61 5.85
N LEU A 265 -9.38 25.82 6.52
CA LEU A 265 -10.01 24.77 7.32
C LEU A 265 -10.46 23.59 6.46
N GLU A 266 -11.05 23.84 5.28
CA GLU A 266 -11.43 22.78 4.33
C GLU A 266 -10.23 21.94 3.89
N ARG A 267 -9.07 22.57 3.63
CA ARG A 267 -7.82 21.85 3.34
C ARG A 267 -7.33 21.02 4.52
N ALA A 268 -7.42 21.55 5.73
CA ALA A 268 -7.04 20.82 6.94
C ALA A 268 -7.94 19.58 7.14
N GLU A 269 -9.25 19.71 6.95
CA GLU A 269 -10.20 18.60 7.02
C GLU A 269 -9.97 17.56 5.92
N PHE A 270 -9.66 17.99 4.69
CA PHE A 270 -9.27 17.05 3.64
C PHE A 270 -7.99 16.29 4.01
N GLY A 271 -6.97 16.99 4.51
CA GLY A 271 -5.74 16.35 4.99
C GLY A 271 -6.02 15.34 6.10
N LYS A 272 -6.88 15.69 7.06
CA LYS A 272 -7.35 14.75 8.10
C LYS A 272 -8.04 13.53 7.50
N GLN A 273 -8.99 13.70 6.59
CA GLN A 273 -9.68 12.57 5.93
C GLN A 273 -8.69 11.66 5.19
N TYR A 274 -7.73 12.24 4.48
CA TYR A 274 -6.68 11.48 3.80
C TYR A 274 -5.85 10.64 4.78
N LEU A 275 -5.45 11.20 5.92
CA LEU A 275 -4.71 10.49 6.96
C LEU A 275 -5.56 9.39 7.63
N GLN A 276 -6.86 9.65 7.85
CA GLN A 276 -7.79 8.66 8.40
C GLN A 276 -7.98 7.46 7.46
N ASN A 277 -8.14 7.73 6.16
CA ASN A 277 -8.24 6.68 5.14
C ASN A 277 -6.95 5.84 5.04
N ASN A 278 -5.83 6.36 5.53
CA ASN A 278 -4.56 5.66 5.65
C ASN A 278 -4.28 5.14 7.08
N GLY A 279 -5.31 5.00 7.89
CA GLY A 279 -5.23 4.28 9.16
C GLY A 279 -4.71 5.10 10.35
N ILE A 280 -4.63 6.43 10.27
CA ILE A 280 -4.43 7.25 11.47
C ILE A 280 -5.78 7.47 12.16
N ALA A 281 -5.87 7.10 13.43
CA ALA A 281 -7.11 7.28 14.20
C ALA A 281 -7.52 8.76 14.24
N GLY A 282 -8.75 9.07 13.81
CA GLY A 282 -9.24 10.45 13.74
C GLY A 282 -9.24 11.20 15.07
N ALA A 283 -9.34 10.48 16.19
CA ALA A 283 -9.23 11.04 17.54
C ALA A 283 -7.84 11.63 17.84
N LYS A 284 -6.79 11.19 17.13
CA LYS A 284 -5.43 11.73 17.23
C LYS A 284 -5.17 12.91 16.30
N ILE A 285 -6.17 13.36 15.53
CA ILE A 285 -5.99 14.41 14.51
C ILE A 285 -6.82 15.64 14.87
N LYS A 286 -6.14 16.76 15.08
CA LYS A 286 -6.74 18.09 15.20
C LYS A 286 -6.57 18.86 13.91
N THR A 287 -7.54 19.70 13.57
CA THR A 287 -7.53 20.54 12.37
C THR A 287 -7.59 22.00 12.78
N VAL A 288 -6.76 22.83 12.16
CA VAL A 288 -6.74 24.28 12.36
C VAL A 288 -6.49 24.98 11.04
N THR A 289 -6.87 26.26 10.95
CA THR A 289 -6.58 27.10 9.79
C THR A 289 -5.65 28.24 10.20
N LYS A 290 -4.67 28.54 9.34
CA LYS A 290 -3.90 29.79 9.40
C LYS A 290 -4.36 30.79 8.34
N GLY A 291 -5.23 30.37 7.42
CA GLY A 291 -5.60 31.14 6.23
C GLY A 291 -4.36 31.62 5.48
N GLU A 292 -4.35 32.89 5.12
CA GLU A 292 -3.25 33.53 4.37
C GLU A 292 -2.13 34.09 5.27
N ARG A 293 -2.23 33.96 6.60
CA ARG A 293 -1.39 34.71 7.57
C ARG A 293 0.07 34.28 7.62
N ASN A 294 0.37 33.06 7.19
CA ASN A 294 1.70 32.45 7.26
C ASN A 294 2.16 31.93 5.88
N PRO A 295 2.43 32.83 4.91
CA PRO A 295 2.96 32.44 3.61
C PRO A 295 4.41 31.94 3.73
N ILE A 296 4.78 30.94 2.93
CA ILE A 296 6.16 30.44 2.81
C ILE A 296 6.83 30.88 1.50
N ALA A 297 6.04 31.45 0.58
CA ALA A 297 6.49 31.99 -0.69
C ALA A 297 5.72 33.26 -1.03
N THR A 298 6.23 34.03 -2.00
CA THR A 298 5.53 35.24 -2.48
C THR A 298 4.15 34.88 -3.05
N ASN A 299 3.13 35.72 -2.80
CA ASN A 299 1.83 35.59 -3.44
C ASN A 299 1.75 36.30 -4.80
N ASP A 300 2.82 36.97 -5.22
CA ASP A 300 2.87 37.74 -6.46
C ASP A 300 2.91 36.83 -7.70
N THR A 301 3.48 35.63 -7.58
CA THR A 301 3.58 34.66 -8.67
C THR A 301 2.66 33.46 -8.44
N GLU A 302 2.26 32.76 -9.51
CA GLU A 302 1.40 31.58 -9.35
C GLU A 302 2.14 30.44 -8.64
N GLU A 303 3.44 30.31 -8.92
CA GLU A 303 4.29 29.29 -8.31
C GLU A 303 4.36 29.47 -6.78
N GLY A 304 4.51 30.71 -6.31
CA GLY A 304 4.53 31.01 -4.88
C GLY A 304 3.16 30.85 -4.22
N ARG A 305 2.07 31.23 -4.93
CA ARG A 305 0.71 30.93 -4.47
C ARG A 305 0.46 29.43 -4.33
N ALA A 306 0.93 28.61 -5.27
CA ALA A 306 0.82 27.15 -5.20
C ALA A 306 1.49 26.58 -3.95
N GLN A 307 2.68 27.07 -3.59
CA GLN A 307 3.37 26.69 -2.37
C GLN A 307 2.61 27.12 -1.09
N ASN A 308 1.87 28.23 -1.14
CA ASN A 308 1.06 28.69 -0.03
C ASN A 308 -0.23 27.87 0.18
N ARG A 309 -0.76 27.23 -0.88
CA ARG A 309 -1.91 26.31 -0.81
C ARG A 309 -1.49 24.92 -0.32
N ARG A 310 -1.37 24.78 0.99
CA ARG A 310 -0.86 23.55 1.63
C ARG A 310 -1.60 23.22 2.92
N ALA A 311 -1.48 21.96 3.35
CA ALA A 311 -1.70 21.53 4.72
C ALA A 311 -0.38 21.07 5.33
N VAL A 312 -0.07 21.52 6.54
CA VAL A 312 1.14 21.15 7.27
C VAL A 312 0.74 20.28 8.44
N ILE A 313 1.37 19.12 8.59
CA ILE A 313 1.11 18.14 9.62
C ILE A 313 2.24 18.21 10.64
N THR A 314 1.90 18.53 11.89
CA THR A 314 2.84 18.63 13.01
C THR A 314 2.39 17.70 14.14
N ILE A 315 3.34 17.23 14.94
CA ILE A 315 3.06 16.45 16.16
C ILE A 315 2.89 17.40 17.36
N ASN A 316 2.02 17.03 18.30
CA ASN A 316 1.78 17.73 19.57
C ASN A 316 2.22 16.88 20.76
#